data_AF-G4FLQ0-F1
#
_entry.id   AF-G4FLQ0-F1
#
_cell.length_a   1.000
_cell.length_b   1.000
_cell.length_c   1.000
_cell.angle_alpha   90.00
_cell.angle_beta   90.00
_cell.angle_gamma   90.00
#
_symmetry.space_group_name_H-M   'P 1'
#
loop_
_entity.id
_entity.type
_entity.pdbx_description
1 polymer ?
#
loop_
_entity_poly.entity_id
_entity_poly.type
_entity_poly.pdbx_seq_one_letter_code
_entity_poly.pdbx_strand_id
1 'polypeptide(L)' 'MNFTAKIDALQLMLTDLRTRNEPIRHKAAFRGCQPEFQALVTKLIQQLETELLHEKQQFREK' A
#
# COMPACT_ATOMS: atom_id res chain seq x y z
N MET A 1 0.27 -12.91 18.39
CA MET A 1 0.53 -12.05 17.22
C MET A 1 0.28 -10.61 17.62
N ASN A 2 1.17 -9.70 17.23
CA ASN A 2 1.10 -8.29 17.63
C ASN A 2 0.27 -7.52 16.59
N PHE A 3 -1.05 -7.62 16.68
CA PHE A 3 -2.02 -7.09 15.69
C PHE A 3 -1.81 -5.60 15.41
N THR A 4 -1.49 -4.83 16.44
CA THR A 4 -1.16 -3.40 16.33
C THR A 4 0.02 -3.17 15.39
N ALA A 5 1.11 -3.93 15.55
CA ALA A 5 2.29 -3.80 14.69
C ALA A 5 1.99 -4.12 13.22
N LYS A 6 1.10 -5.08 12.95
CA LYS A 6 0.68 -5.42 11.58
C LYS A 6 -0.19 -4.32 10.97
N ILE A 7 -1.16 -3.80 11.73
CA ILE A 7 -2.00 -2.66 11.32
C ILE A 7 -1.13 -1.43 11.02
N ASP A 8 -0.18 -1.11 11.90
CA ASP A 8 0.73 0.02 11.74
C ASP A 8 1.59 -0.13 10.48
N ALA A 9 2.15 -1.33 10.24
CA ALA A 9 2.93 -1.61 9.03
C ALA A 9 2.11 -1.41 7.75
N LEU A 10 0.86 -1.88 7.72
CA LEU A 10 -0.05 -1.69 6.59
C LEU A 10 -0.35 -0.20 6.35
N GLN A 11 -0.59 0.57 7.41
CA GLN A 11 -0.83 2.01 7.32
C GLN A 11 0.39 2.79 6.83
N LEU A 12 1.60 2.42 7.29
CA LEU A 12 2.85 3.02 6.82
C LEU A 12 3.06 2.76 5.32
N MET A 13 2.85 1.52 4.86
CA MET A 13 2.98 1.16 3.45
C MET A 13 1.96 1.88 2.55
N LEU A 14 0.69 1.95 2.98
CA LEU A 14 -0.34 2.70 2.26
C LEU A 14 -0.01 4.19 2.14
N THR A 15 0.54 4.78 3.21
CA THR A 15 0.97 6.17 3.20
C THR A 15 2.11 6.40 2.22
N ASP A 16 3.12 5.53 2.23
CA ASP A 16 4.28 5.62 1.34
C ASP A 16 3.88 5.54 -0.14
N LEU A 17 3.06 4.53 -0.49
CA LEU A 17 2.56 4.34 -1.85
C LEU A 17 1.76 5.54 -2.37
N ARG A 18 0.98 6.19 -1.49
CA ARG A 18 0.16 7.35 -1.84
C ARG A 18 0.93 8.65 -1.94
N THR A 19 1.94 8.86 -1.09
CA THR A 19 2.50 10.19 -0.87
C THR A 19 4.00 10.31 -1.11
N ARG A 20 4.78 9.22 -1.04
CA ARG A 20 6.26 9.27 -1.03
C ARG A 20 6.94 8.52 -2.16
N ASN A 21 6.16 7.96 -3.07
CA ASN A 21 6.62 7.19 -4.24
C ASN A 21 7.24 8.06 -5.37
N GLU A 22 7.51 9.34 -5.16
CA GLU A 22 7.95 10.27 -6.23
C GLU A 22 9.18 9.82 -7.03
N PRO A 23 10.28 9.36 -6.40
CA PRO A 23 11.48 8.97 -7.14
C PRO A 23 11.25 7.80 -8.11
N ILE A 24 10.35 6.88 -7.76
CA ILE A 24 10.05 5.72 -8.61
C ILE A 24 9.03 6.07 -9.71
N ARG A 25 8.08 7.00 -9.46
CA ARG A 25 7.24 7.58 -10.53
C ARG A 25 8.10 8.25 -11.60
N HIS A 26 9.09 9.05 -11.21
CA HIS A 26 9.99 9.68 -12.18
C HIS A 26 10.76 8.65 -13.01
N LYS A 27 11.24 7.56 -12.40
CA LYS A 27 11.90 6.47 -13.13
C LYS A 27 10.94 5.75 -14.08
N ALA A 28 9.69 5.52 -13.68
CA ALA A 28 8.68 4.89 -14.54
C ALA A 28 8.35 5.77 -15.75
N ALA A 29 8.17 7.07 -15.55
CA ALA A 29 7.99 8.04 -16.63
C ALA A 29 9.20 8.06 -17.57
N PHE A 30 10.43 8.10 -17.04
CA PHE A 30 11.65 8.07 -17.85
C PHE A 30 11.78 6.79 -18.69
N ARG A 31 11.34 5.64 -18.14
CA ARG A 31 11.33 4.35 -18.84
C ARG A 31 10.15 4.16 -19.79
N GLY A 32 9.20 5.10 -19.84
CA GLY A 32 7.98 4.99 -20.63
C GLY A 32 6.97 3.97 -20.09
N CYS A 33 7.11 3.52 -18.83
CA CYS A 33 6.23 2.53 -18.21
C CYS A 33 5.31 3.12 -17.11
N GLN A 34 5.02 4.42 -17.20
CA GLN A 34 4.14 5.12 -16.27
C GLN A 34 2.74 4.48 -16.11
N PRO A 35 2.01 4.08 -17.18
CA PRO A 35 0.67 3.53 -17.03
C PRO A 35 0.69 2.14 -16.37
N GLU A 36 1.64 1.27 -16.71
CA GLU A 36 1.81 -0.04 -16.08
C GLU A 36 2.21 0.10 -14.61
N PHE A 37 3.09 1.04 -14.32
CA PHE A 37 3.49 1.35 -12.96
C PHE A 37 2.30 1.85 -12.12
N GLN A 38 1.50 2.76 -12.66
CA GLN A 38 0.32 3.27 -11.99
C GLN A 38 -0.72 2.16 -11.74
N ALA A 39 -0.94 1.28 -12.72
CA ALA A 39 -1.83 0.13 -12.56
C ALA A 39 -1.35 -0.80 -11.43
N LEU A 40 -0.04 -1.05 -11.34
CA LEU A 40 0.55 -1.86 -10.28
C LEU A 40 0.40 -1.22 -8.90
N VAL A 41 0.66 0.09 -8.79
CA VAL A 41 0.47 0.84 -7.54
C VAL A 41 -0.99 0.78 -7.08
N THR A 42 -1.94 0.99 -7.99
CA THR A 42 -3.38 0.88 -7.67
C THR A 42 -3.73 -0.52 -7.15
N LYS A 43 -3.25 -1.57 -7.81
CA LYS A 43 -3.47 -2.96 -7.38
C LYS A 43 -2.90 -3.23 -5.97
N LEU A 44 -1.69 -2.75 -5.70
CA LEU A 44 -1.04 -2.91 -4.40
C LEU A 44 -1.79 -2.17 -3.29
N ILE A 45 -2.25 -0.94 -3.55
CA ILE A 45 -3.05 -0.18 -2.59
C ILE A 45 -4.32 -0.95 -2.24
N GLN A 46 -5.06 -1.46 -3.23
CA GLN A 46 -6.29 -2.23 -3.00
C GLN A 46 -6.05 -3.49 -2.16
N GLN A 47 -4.95 -4.20 -2.42
CA GLN A 47 -4.56 -5.39 -1.66
C GLN A 47 -4.29 -5.03 -0.18
N LEU A 48 -3.48 -4.00 0.06
CA LEU A 48 -3.13 -3.56 1.41
C LEU A 48 -4.34 -2.99 2.17
N GLU A 49 -5.26 -2.29 1.49
CA GLU A 49 -6.51 -1.83 2.10
C GLU A 49 -7.41 -2.99 2.53
N THR A 50 -7.52 -4.01 1.69
CA THR A 50 -8.31 -5.22 2.01
C THR A 50 -7.70 -5.94 3.21
N GLU A 51 -6.38 -6.11 3.24
CA GLU A 51 -5.69 -6.73 4.37
C GLU A 51 -5.85 -5.90 5.65
N LEU A 52 -5.75 -4.58 5.57
CA LEU A 52 -5.96 -3.68 6.71
C LEU A 52 -7.38 -3.78 7.27
N LEU A 53 -8.39 -3.89 6.42
CA LEU A 53 -9.77 -4.08 6.85
C LEU A 53 -9.95 -5.42 7.57
N HIS A 54 -9.41 -6.50 7.02
CA HIS A 54 -9.45 -7.82 7.67
C HIS A 54 -8.74 -7.81 9.02
N GLU A 55 -7.52 -7.26 9.12
CA GLU A 55 -6.78 -7.19 10.38
C GLU A 55 -7.50 -6.34 11.43
N LYS A 56 -8.11 -5.21 11.02
CA LYS A 56 -8.93 -4.39 11.93
C LYS A 56 -10.18 -5.12 12.40
N GLN A 57 -10.81 -5.93 11.55
CA GLN A 57 -11.95 -6.74 11.94
C GLN A 57 -11.54 -7.82 12.95
N GLN A 58 -10.47 -8.56 12.65
CA GLN A 58 -9.94 -9.59 13.55
C GLN A 58 -9.47 -9.02 14.90
N PHE A 59 -8.95 -7.80 14.91
CA PHE A 59 -8.59 -7.10 16.14
C PHE A 59 -9.80 -6.72 16.99
N ARG A 60 -10.96 -6.42 16.37
CA ARG A 60 -12.21 -6.08 17.08
C ARG A 60 -12.95 -7.30 17.62
N GLU A 61 -12.80 -8.46 16.97
CA GLU A 61 -13.43 -9.73 17.36
C GLU A 61 -12.66 -10.48 18.47
N LYS A 62 -11.53 -9.92 18.92
CA LYS A 62 -10.72 -10.42 20.03
C LYS A 62 -10.87 -9.58 21.28
#